data_AF-A0A1D9QDH5-F1
#
_entry.id   AF-A0A1D9QDH5-F1
#
_cell.length_a   1.000
_cell.length_b   1.000
_cell.length_c   1.000
_cell.angle_alpha   90.00
_cell.angle_beta   90.00
_cell.angle_gamma   90.00
#
_symmetry.space_group_name_H-M   'P 1'
#
loop_
_entity.id
_entity.type
_entity.pdbx_description
1 polymer ?
#
loop_
_entity_poly.entity_id
_entity_poly.type
_entity_poly.pdbx_seq_one_letter_code
_entity_poly.pdbx_strand_id
1 'polypeptide(L)' 'MAHVHDMFTGVQFYHLLTTLHDRKDDEAVQILKSWCLSIVPESKSLTDEMVLPTTGAQWWSPA' A
#
# COMPACT_ATOMS: atom_id res chain seq x y z
N MET A 1 15.01 4.09 26.97
CA MET A 1 14.09 3.29 26.13
C MET A 1 13.77 4.15 24.92
N ALA A 2 14.38 3.86 23.77
CA ALA A 2 14.09 4.59 22.54
C ALA A 2 12.69 4.17 22.09
N HIS A 3 11.78 5.13 21.98
CA HIS A 3 10.45 4.90 21.45
C HIS A 3 10.60 4.50 19.98
N VAL A 4 10.18 3.27 19.64
CA VAL A 4 10.16 2.71 18.28
C VAL A 4 9.32 3.55 17.29
N HIS A 5 8.67 4.61 17.78
CA HIS A 5 7.87 5.55 17.01
C HIS A 5 8.69 6.55 16.17
N ASP A 6 9.95 6.82 16.53
CA ASP A 6 10.78 7.82 15.82
C ASP A 6 11.54 7.27 14.60
N MET A 7 11.41 5.98 14.27
CA MET A 7 12.29 5.34 13.28
C MET A 7 11.84 5.50 11.81
N PHE A 8 10.65 6.02 11.54
CA PHE A 8 10.10 6.12 10.17
C PHE A 8 9.51 7.49 9.80
N THR A 9 9.70 8.52 10.62
CA THR A 9 9.27 9.88 10.25
C THR A 9 10.24 10.45 9.22
N GLY A 10 9.72 10.89 8.07
CA GLY A 10 10.53 11.50 6.99
C GLY A 10 11.03 10.55 5.89
N VAL A 11 10.48 9.34 5.75
CA VAL A 11 10.75 8.50 4.57
C VAL A 11 10.23 9.19 3.30
N GLN A 12 11.11 9.40 2.32
CA GLN A 12 10.77 10.08 1.06
C GLN A 12 9.89 9.22 0.15
N PHE A 13 10.10 7.90 0.14
CA PHE A 13 9.37 6.98 -0.73
C PHE A 13 8.91 5.78 0.06
N TYR A 14 7.60 5.58 0.05
CA TYR A 14 7.01 4.33 0.48
C TYR A 14 6.58 3.55 -0.75
N HIS A 15 6.97 2.28 -0.82
CA HIS A 15 6.68 1.43 -1.97
C HIS A 15 5.87 0.21 -1.55
N LEU A 16 4.73 0.03 -2.21
CA LEU A 16 3.83 -1.08 -2.01
C LEU A 16 3.81 -1.89 -3.31
N LEU A 17 4.45 -3.06 -3.25
CA LEU A 17 4.67 -3.94 -4.41
C LEU A 17 3.78 -5.17 -4.25
N THR A 18 2.89 -5.40 -5.21
CA THR A 18 2.11 -6.65 -5.36
C THR A 18 1.50 -7.17 -4.05
N THR A 19 0.94 -6.29 -3.22
CA THR A 19 0.46 -6.62 -1.88
C THR A 19 -1.05 -6.50 -1.74
N LEU A 20 -1.67 -5.52 -2.43
CA LEU A 20 -3.09 -5.25 -2.28
C LEU A 20 -3.97 -6.26 -3.03
N HIS A 21 -3.52 -6.78 -4.17
CA HIS A 21 -4.32 -7.71 -4.97
C HIS A 21 -4.51 -9.11 -4.33
N ASP A 22 -3.69 -9.45 -3.34
CA ASP A 22 -3.79 -10.69 -2.56
C ASP A 22 -4.65 -10.53 -1.28
N ARG A 23 -5.25 -9.37 -1.08
CA ARG A 23 -5.99 -9.02 0.13
C ARG A 23 -7.44 -8.72 -0.21
N LYS A 24 -8.32 -9.02 0.74
CA LYS A 24 -9.70 -8.52 0.68
C LYS A 24 -9.70 -7.00 0.92
N ASP A 25 -10.71 -6.33 0.39
CA ASP A 25 -10.87 -4.87 0.51
C ASP A 25 -10.70 -4.37 1.96
N ASP A 26 -11.34 -5.03 2.93
CA ASP A 26 -11.25 -4.64 4.34
C ASP A 26 -9.81 -4.72 4.87
N GLU A 27 -9.06 -5.74 4.49
CA GLU A 27 -7.67 -5.93 4.89
C GLU A 27 -6.76 -4.89 4.20
N ALA A 28 -6.97 -4.68 2.90
CA ALA A 28 -6.26 -3.66 2.12
C ALA A 28 -6.47 -2.26 2.71
N VAL A 29 -7.70 -1.92 3.11
CA VAL A 29 -8.03 -0.64 3.75
C VAL A 29 -7.27 -0.45 5.07
N GLN A 30 -7.12 -1.49 5.90
CA GLN A 30 -6.38 -1.38 7.16
C GLN A 30 -4.88 -1.16 6.93
N ILE A 31 -4.31 -1.81 5.92
CA ILE A 31 -2.92 -1.59 5.50
C ILE A 31 -2.72 -0.13 5.06
N LEU A 32 -3.59 0.37 4.18
CA LEU A 32 -3.52 1.74 3.68
C LEU A 32 -3.70 2.77 4.81
N LYS A 33 -4.61 2.55 5.76
CA LYS A 33 -4.77 3.44 6.93
C LYS A 33 -3.52 3.50 7.79
N SER A 34 -2.91 2.36 8.08
CA SER A 34 -1.67 2.30 8.87
C SER A 34 -0.53 3.01 8.14
N TRP A 35 -0.48 2.87 6.82
CA TRP A 35 0.50 3.54 5.97
C TRP A 35 0.31 5.07 5.94
N CYS A 36 -0.92 5.56 5.86
CA CYS A 36 -1.22 6.99 5.93
C CYS A 36 -0.72 7.67 7.21
N LEU A 37 -0.61 6.94 8.32
CA LEU A 37 -0.11 7.50 9.59
C LEU A 37 1.40 7.79 9.56
N SER A 38 2.17 7.19 8.64
CA SER A 38 3.61 7.41 8.51
C SER A 38 3.98 8.39 7.38
N ILE A 39 3.04 8.76 6.52
CA ILE A 39 3.26 9.65 5.38
C ILE A 39 3.27 11.11 5.86
N VAL A 40 4.35 11.82 5.57
CA VAL A 40 4.45 13.28 5.74
C VAL A 40 4.20 13.98 4.40
N PRO A 41 3.89 15.30 4.36
CA PRO A 41 3.56 16.00 3.11
C PRO A 41 4.63 15.89 2.01
N GLU A 42 5.89 15.73 2.39
CA GLU A 42 7.03 15.59 1.49
C GLU A 42 7.22 14.17 0.96
N SER A 43 6.61 13.18 1.62
CA SER A 43 6.67 11.78 1.20
C SER A 43 5.94 11.54 -0.12
N LYS A 44 6.35 10.50 -0.83
CA LYS A 44 5.68 9.95 -2.01
C LYS A 44 5.27 8.51 -1.74
N SER A 45 4.07 8.17 -2.17
CA SER A 45 3.59 6.79 -2.18
C SER A 45 3.68 6.24 -3.60
N LEU A 46 4.31 5.09 -3.72
CA LEU A 46 4.45 4.32 -4.95
C LEU A 46 3.67 3.03 -4.76
N THR A 47 2.70 2.80 -5.63
CA THR A 47 1.91 1.57 -5.66
C THR A 47 2.20 0.89 -6.99
N ASP A 48 2.86 -0.26 -6.93
CA ASP A 48 3.15 -1.09 -8.08
C ASP A 48 2.23 -2.31 -8.03
N GLU A 49 1.07 -2.14 -8.65
CA GLU A 49 -0.04 -3.07 -8.65
C GLU A 49 -0.59 -3.22 -10.07
N MET A 50 -1.20 -4.37 -10.35
CA MET A 50 -1.87 -4.58 -11.63
C MET A 50 -3.15 -3.73 -11.69
N VAL A 51 -3.15 -2.74 -12.58
CA VAL A 51 -4.36 -1.97 -12.90
C VAL A 51 -5.08 -2.65 -14.05
N LEU A 52 -6.21 -3.29 -13.74
CA LEU A 52 -7.02 -3.97 -14.74
C LEU A 52 -7.94 -2.98 -15.46
N PRO A 53 -8.12 -3.11 -16.79
CA PRO A 53 -9.12 -2.34 -17.51
C PRO A 53 -10.53 -2.63 -16.99
N THR A 54 -11.41 -1.63 -17.08
CA THR A 54 -12.81 -1.74 -16.61
C THR A 54 -13.64 -2.75 -17.40
N THR A 55 -13.18 -3.16 -18.58
CA THR A 55 -13.81 -4.18 -19.43
C THR A 55 -12.75 -5.11 -20.01
N GLY A 56 -13.14 -6.35 -20.31
CA GLY A 56 -12.29 -7.32 -21.00
C GLY A 56 -11.20 -7.99 -20.16
N ALA A 57 -11.01 -7.58 -18.90
CA ALA A 57 -10.10 -8.24 -17.97
C ALA A 57 -10.79 -9.27 -17.08
N GLN A 58 -10.18 -10.44 -16.95
CA GLN A 58 -10.51 -11.41 -15.91
C GLN A 58 -9.56 -11.16 -14.73
N TRP A 59 -10.11 -10.69 -13.61
CA TRP A 59 -9.33 -10.32 -12.43
C TRP A 59 -8.91 -11.53 -11.58
N TRP A 60 -9.61 -12.65 -11.73
CA TRP A 60 -9.33 -13.90 -11.06
C TRP A 60 -8.87 -14.93 -12.09
N SER A 61 -7.64 -15.42 -11.96
CA SER A 61 -7.19 -16.65 -12.60
C SER A 61 -7.40 -17.81 -11.64
N PRO A 62 -8.43 -18.67 -11.81
CA PRO A 62 -8.49 -19.92 -11.08
C PRO A 62 -7.34 -20.79 -11.59
N ALA A 63 -6.33 -21.00 -10.73
CA ALA A 63 -5.31 -22.02 -10.95
C ALA A 63 -5.94 -23.41 -11.00
#